data_AF-S8D1I9-F1
#
_entry.id   AF-S8D1I9-F1
#
_cell.length_a   1.000
_cell.length_b   1.000
_cell.length_c   1.000
_cell.angle_alpha   90.00
_cell.angle_beta   90.00
_cell.angle_gamma   90.00
#
_symmetry.space_group_name_H-M   'P 1'
#
loop_
_entity.id
_entity.type
_entity.pdbx_description
1 polymer ?
#
loop_
_entity_poly.entity_id
_entity_poly.type
_entity_poly.pdbx_seq_one_letter_code
_entity_poly.pdbx_strand_id
1 'polypeptide(L)'
;MLELRLVQGSLLKKVLEAIKDLVNDANFDCSATGFSLQAMDSSHVALVALLLRSEGFEHYRCDRNISMGMNLGNMSKMLKCAGNDDIITLKADDGSDTVTFMFESPTQDKIADFEMKLMDIDSEHLGIPEAEYHAIVRMPSSEFARICRDLSSIGDTVVISVTKEGVKFSTRGDIGTANVVCRQNSSVDK
;
A
#
# COMPACT_ATOMS: atom_id res chain seq x y z
N MET A 1 -18.25 -13.69 -9.40
CA MET A 1 -17.83 -14.07 -8.03
C MET A 1 -16.34 -13.81 -7.89
N LEU A 2 -15.93 -13.27 -6.74
CA LEU A 2 -14.55 -13.01 -6.36
C LEU A 2 -14.19 -13.86 -5.13
N GLU A 3 -13.08 -14.59 -5.20
CA GLU A 3 -12.51 -15.34 -4.08
C GLU A 3 -10.98 -15.30 -4.15
N LEU A 4 -10.35 -14.61 -3.20
CA LEU A 4 -8.90 -14.40 -3.15
C LEU A 4 -8.34 -14.94 -1.83
N ARG A 5 -7.48 -15.97 -1.88
CA ARG A 5 -6.86 -16.60 -0.70
C ARG A 5 -5.38 -16.26 -0.61
N LEU A 6 -5.00 -15.51 0.42
CA LEU A 6 -3.64 -15.07 0.69
C LEU A 6 -3.08 -15.76 1.93
N VAL A 7 -2.12 -16.67 1.75
CA VAL A 7 -1.50 -17.44 2.85
C VAL A 7 -0.73 -16.51 3.79
N GLN A 8 0.00 -15.53 3.25
CA GLN A 8 0.71 -14.53 4.05
C GLN A 8 -0.21 -13.35 4.38
N GLY A 9 -1.23 -13.56 5.21
CA GLY A 9 -2.23 -12.54 5.55
C GLY A 9 -1.64 -11.23 6.10
N SER A 10 -0.50 -11.31 6.80
CA SER A 10 0.22 -10.12 7.28
C SER A 10 0.67 -9.16 6.17
N LEU A 11 0.82 -9.62 4.92
CA LEU A 11 1.11 -8.76 3.79
C LEU A 11 -0.03 -7.76 3.57
N LEU A 12 -1.28 -8.23 3.51
CA LEU A 12 -2.45 -7.37 3.31
C LEU A 12 -2.60 -6.36 4.48
N LYS A 13 -2.34 -6.81 5.71
CA LYS A 13 -2.29 -5.92 6.89
C LYS A 13 -1.29 -4.79 6.70
N LYS A 14 -0.05 -5.11 6.30
CA LYS A 14 1.02 -4.12 6.08
C LYS A 14 0.70 -3.16 4.92
N VAL A 15 0.10 -3.68 3.84
CA VAL A 15 -0.35 -2.86 2.71
C VAL A 15 -1.38 -1.83 3.17
N LEU A 16 -2.40 -2.25 3.92
CA LEU A 16 -3.43 -1.33 4.40
C LEU A 16 -2.87 -0.29 5.39
N GLU A 17 -1.99 -0.71 6.30
CA GLU A 17 -1.33 0.24 7.21
C GLU A 17 -0.46 1.27 6.48
N ALA A 18 0.09 0.94 5.31
CA ALA A 18 0.91 1.87 4.53
C ALA A 18 0.10 2.94 3.79
N ILE A 19 -1.20 2.72 3.53
CA ILE A 19 -2.01 3.59 2.65
C ILE A 19 -3.18 4.29 3.36
N LYS A 20 -3.70 3.73 4.46
CA LYS A 20 -4.94 4.22 5.11
C LYS A 20 -4.86 5.66 5.64
N ASP A 21 -3.65 6.14 5.96
CA ASP A 21 -3.44 7.48 6.52
C ASP A 21 -3.26 8.52 5.39
N LEU A 22 -3.08 8.06 4.15
CA LEU A 22 -2.99 8.90 2.95
C LEU A 22 -4.33 8.98 2.21
N VAL A 23 -5.10 7.89 2.20
CA VAL A 23 -6.39 7.77 1.51
C VAL A 23 -7.43 7.17 2.46
N ASN A 24 -8.57 7.84 2.61
CA ASN A 24 -9.64 7.39 3.51
C ASN A 24 -10.50 6.29 2.86
N ASP A 25 -10.90 6.51 1.62
CA ASP A 25 -11.84 5.68 0.86
C ASP A 25 -11.28 5.46 -0.54
N ALA A 26 -11.29 4.21 -1.02
CA ALA A 26 -10.76 3.88 -2.33
C ALA A 26 -11.42 2.63 -2.91
N ASN A 27 -11.38 2.51 -4.23
CA ASN A 27 -11.77 1.32 -4.96
C ASN A 27 -10.62 0.31 -5.02
N PHE A 28 -10.92 -0.93 -4.67
CA PHE A 28 -10.09 -2.08 -5.01
C PHE A 28 -10.63 -2.73 -6.29
N ASP A 29 -9.84 -2.63 -7.35
CA ASP A 29 -10.14 -3.21 -8.65
C ASP A 29 -9.53 -4.61 -8.74
N CYS A 30 -10.40 -5.61 -8.94
CA CYS A 30 -10.00 -6.98 -9.15
C CYS A 30 -10.14 -7.34 -10.63
N SER A 31 -9.11 -7.97 -11.18
CA SER A 31 -9.12 -8.48 -12.55
C SER A 31 -8.33 -9.80 -12.61
N ALA A 32 -8.28 -10.46 -13.76
CA ALA A 32 -7.48 -11.68 -13.91
C ALA A 32 -5.97 -11.49 -13.60
N THR A 33 -5.45 -10.26 -13.72
CA THR A 33 -4.03 -9.96 -13.48
C THR A 33 -3.70 -9.74 -12.01
N GLY A 34 -4.68 -9.35 -11.18
CA GLY A 34 -4.44 -9.09 -9.78
C GLY A 34 -5.47 -8.18 -9.11
N PHE A 35 -5.19 -7.95 -7.84
CA PHE A 35 -5.92 -7.09 -6.92
C PHE A 35 -5.18 -5.75 -6.80
N SER A 36 -5.79 -4.68 -7.31
CA SER A 36 -5.15 -3.37 -7.46
C SER A 36 -5.97 -2.26 -6.82
N LEU A 37 -5.30 -1.13 -6.55
CA LEU A 37 -5.93 0.09 -6.06
C LEU A 37 -5.15 1.27 -6.63
N GLN A 38 -5.88 2.28 -7.11
CA GLN A 38 -5.30 3.58 -7.46
C GLN A 38 -6.14 4.68 -6.83
N ALA A 39 -5.51 5.57 -6.06
CA ALA A 39 -6.20 6.66 -5.40
C ALA A 39 -5.28 7.85 -5.15
N MET A 40 -5.87 9.04 -5.12
CA MET A 40 -5.20 10.29 -4.73
C MET A 40 -5.52 10.63 -3.27
N ASP A 41 -4.63 11.39 -2.64
CA ASP A 41 -4.92 12.02 -1.37
C ASP A 41 -5.94 13.17 -1.53
N SER A 42 -6.47 13.68 -0.42
CA SER A 42 -7.49 14.75 -0.44
C SER A 42 -7.02 16.08 -1.03
N SER A 43 -5.70 16.33 -1.09
CA SER A 43 -5.12 17.51 -1.73
C SER A 43 -4.79 17.32 -3.21
N HIS A 44 -4.96 16.10 -3.75
CA HIS A 44 -4.60 15.74 -5.12
C HIS A 44 -3.12 15.99 -5.47
N VAL A 45 -2.23 15.84 -4.49
CA VAL A 45 -0.78 16.04 -4.64
C VAL A 45 -0.03 14.70 -4.70
N ALA A 46 -0.51 13.69 -3.96
CA ALA A 46 0.06 12.36 -3.89
C ALA A 46 -0.89 11.32 -4.47
N LEU A 47 -0.33 10.36 -5.20
CA LEU A 47 -1.06 9.23 -5.78
C LEU A 47 -0.45 7.92 -5.30
N VAL A 48 -1.31 7.01 -4.85
CA VAL A 48 -0.96 5.62 -4.55
C VAL A 48 -1.39 4.74 -5.72
N ALA A 49 -0.48 3.89 -6.20
CA ALA A 49 -0.77 2.81 -7.13
C ALA A 49 -0.28 1.49 -6.51
N LEU A 50 -1.21 0.60 -6.20
CA LEU A 50 -0.98 -0.69 -5.56
C LEU A 50 -1.35 -1.83 -6.52
N LEU A 51 -0.54 -2.88 -6.55
CA LEU A 51 -0.83 -4.12 -7.27
C LEU A 51 -0.34 -5.33 -6.48
N LEU A 52 -1.28 -6.19 -6.09
CA LEU A 52 -1.02 -7.57 -5.66
C LEU A 52 -1.34 -8.49 -6.83
N ARG A 53 -0.30 -9.03 -7.47
CA ARG A 53 -0.48 -9.91 -8.63
C ARG A 53 -1.15 -11.23 -8.26
N SER A 54 -1.93 -11.78 -9.18
CA SER A 54 -2.71 -13.01 -8.96
C SER A 54 -1.84 -14.22 -8.59
N GLU A 55 -0.59 -14.29 -9.07
CA GLU A 55 0.35 -15.37 -8.74
C GLU A 55 0.82 -15.35 -7.27
N GLY A 56 0.60 -14.24 -6.56
CA GLY A 56 0.91 -14.12 -5.14
C GLY A 56 -0.13 -14.77 -4.21
N PHE A 57 -1.25 -15.23 -4.75
CA PHE A 57 -2.35 -15.84 -4.00
C PHE A 57 -2.34 -17.36 -4.19
N GLU A 58 -2.67 -18.11 -3.14
CA GLU A 58 -2.82 -19.57 -3.24
C GLU A 58 -4.06 -19.95 -4.06
N HIS A 59 -5.13 -19.17 -3.90
CA HIS A 59 -6.32 -19.25 -4.73
C HIS A 59 -6.68 -17.86 -5.23
N TYR A 60 -6.85 -17.71 -6.54
CA TYR A 60 -7.26 -16.45 -7.15
C TYR A 60 -8.38 -16.74 -8.14
N ARG A 61 -9.61 -16.40 -7.77
CA ARG A 61 -10.78 -16.46 -8.65
C ARG A 61 -11.41 -15.09 -8.77
N CYS A 62 -11.46 -14.59 -10.01
CA CYS A 62 -12.09 -13.33 -10.36
C CYS A 62 -12.83 -13.55 -11.67
N ASP A 63 -14.12 -13.91 -11.59
CA ASP A 63 -14.90 -14.32 -12.76
C ASP A 63 -15.15 -13.15 -13.74
N ARG A 64 -15.20 -11.93 -13.19
CA ARG A 64 -15.41 -10.66 -13.91
C ARG A 64 -14.62 -9.57 -13.21
N ASN A 65 -14.26 -8.53 -13.96
CA ASN A 65 -13.69 -7.34 -13.35
C ASN A 65 -14.73 -6.73 -12.40
N ILE A 66 -14.33 -6.58 -11.14
CA ILE A 66 -15.16 -6.02 -10.07
C ILE A 66 -14.38 -4.91 -9.37
N SER A 67 -15.07 -3.82 -9.05
CA SER A 67 -14.53 -2.73 -8.25
C SER A 67 -15.27 -2.72 -6.92
N MET A 68 -14.52 -2.68 -5.83
CA MET A 68 -15.06 -2.70 -4.47
C MET A 68 -14.63 -1.43 -3.74
N GLY A 69 -15.56 -0.49 -3.57
CA GLY A 69 -15.31 0.72 -2.80
C GLY A 69 -15.31 0.44 -1.30
N MET A 70 -14.21 0.74 -0.63
CA MET A 70 -14.03 0.44 0.79
C MET A 70 -13.45 1.63 1.54
N ASN A 71 -13.92 1.81 2.78
CA ASN A 71 -13.25 2.68 3.74
C ASN A 71 -12.01 1.97 4.31
N LEU A 72 -10.82 2.49 4.00
CA LEU A 72 -9.54 1.86 4.35
C LEU A 72 -9.31 1.82 5.86
N GLY A 73 -9.85 2.80 6.60
CA GLY A 73 -9.82 2.82 8.06
C GLY A 73 -10.61 1.67 8.69
N ASN A 74 -11.81 1.39 8.18
CA ASN A 74 -12.62 0.26 8.62
C ASN A 74 -12.00 -1.07 8.21
N MET A 75 -11.45 -1.16 6.99
CA MET A 75 -10.77 -2.37 6.52
C MET A 75 -9.56 -2.69 7.40
N SER A 76 -8.75 -1.67 7.75
CA SER A 76 -7.64 -1.81 8.70
C SER A 76 -8.13 -2.31 10.08
N LYS A 77 -9.25 -1.80 10.60
CA LYS A 77 -9.81 -2.29 11.89
C LYS A 77 -10.18 -3.77 11.83
N MET A 78 -10.78 -4.25 10.74
CA MET A 78 -11.09 -5.68 10.57
C MET A 78 -9.83 -6.53 10.43
N LEU A 79 -8.88 -6.11 9.57
CA LEU A 79 -7.64 -6.83 9.35
C LEU A 79 -6.75 -6.90 10.60
N LYS A 80 -6.91 -5.99 11.57
CA LYS A 80 -6.26 -6.07 12.88
C LYS A 80 -6.73 -7.26 13.72
N CYS A 81 -7.92 -7.79 13.48
CA CYS A 81 -8.45 -8.98 14.16
C CYS A 81 -7.81 -10.28 13.65
N ALA A 82 -7.19 -10.26 12.46
CA ALA A 82 -6.41 -11.38 11.94
C ALA A 82 -5.07 -11.50 12.67
N GLY A 83 -4.66 -12.72 12.99
CA GLY A 83 -3.31 -13.07 13.40
C GLY A 83 -2.25 -12.66 12.37
N ASN A 84 -0.98 -12.68 12.75
CA ASN A 84 0.09 -12.36 11.79
C ASN A 84 0.39 -13.53 10.83
N ASP A 85 0.10 -14.75 11.27
CA ASP A 85 0.28 -15.97 10.51
C ASP A 85 -1.05 -16.49 9.92
N ASP A 86 -2.16 -15.79 10.15
CA ASP A 86 -3.47 -16.18 9.63
C ASP A 86 -3.49 -16.06 8.10
N ILE A 87 -4.17 -17.02 7.48
CA ILE A 87 -4.53 -17.00 6.07
C ILE A 87 -5.75 -16.08 5.94
N ILE A 88 -5.72 -15.15 4.97
CA ILE A 88 -6.82 -14.22 4.73
C ILE A 88 -7.47 -14.57 3.40
N THR A 89 -8.78 -14.81 3.43
CA THR A 89 -9.59 -15.01 2.23
C THR A 89 -10.58 -13.86 2.06
N LEU A 90 -10.60 -13.22 0.90
CA LEU A 90 -11.59 -12.20 0.53
C LEU A 90 -12.63 -12.83 -0.38
N LYS A 91 -13.91 -12.58 -0.08
CA LYS A 91 -15.04 -13.07 -0.87
C LYS A 91 -16.01 -11.94 -1.16
N ALA A 92 -16.44 -11.83 -2.41
CA ALA A 92 -17.52 -10.95 -2.82
C ALA A 92 -18.31 -11.59 -3.97
N ASP A 93 -19.63 -11.59 -3.85
CA ASP A 93 -20.52 -12.03 -4.93
C ASP A 93 -20.78 -10.90 -5.92
N ASP A 94 -21.13 -11.25 -7.15
CA ASP A 94 -21.42 -10.25 -8.19
C ASP A 94 -22.69 -9.47 -7.81
N GLY A 95 -22.55 -8.15 -7.61
CA GLY A 95 -23.65 -7.28 -7.18
C GLY A 95 -23.98 -7.36 -5.68
N SER A 96 -23.08 -7.93 -4.86
CA SER A 96 -23.17 -7.83 -3.41
C SER A 96 -22.82 -6.43 -2.94
N ASP A 97 -23.57 -5.92 -1.95
CA ASP A 97 -23.24 -4.67 -1.24
C ASP A 97 -22.22 -4.89 -0.11
N THR A 98 -21.70 -6.12 0.01
CA THR A 98 -20.76 -6.50 1.07
C THR A 98 -19.59 -7.32 0.53
N VAL A 99 -18.46 -7.22 1.25
CA VAL A 99 -17.29 -8.09 1.11
C VAL A 99 -17.09 -8.84 2.42
N THR A 100 -16.76 -10.12 2.33
CA THR A 100 -16.42 -10.96 3.47
C THR A 100 -14.91 -11.19 3.55
N PHE A 101 -14.34 -10.97 4.72
CA PHE A 101 -12.99 -11.34 5.09
C PHE A 101 -13.05 -12.56 6.01
N MET A 102 -12.48 -13.68 5.56
CA MET A 102 -12.32 -14.87 6.38
C MET A 102 -10.86 -14.96 6.84
N PHE A 103 -10.65 -15.14 8.14
CA PHE A 103 -9.33 -15.33 8.75
C PHE A 103 -9.23 -16.75 9.29
N GLU A 104 -8.29 -17.51 8.76
CA GLU A 104 -8.06 -18.90 9.13
C GLU A 104 -6.69 -19.03 9.77
N SER A 105 -6.65 -19.60 10.98
CA SER A 105 -5.40 -20.05 11.58
C SER A 105 -4.74 -21.12 10.70
N PRO A 106 -3.41 -21.17 10.56
CA PRO A 106 -2.73 -22.25 9.84
C PRO A 106 -3.05 -23.65 10.37
N THR A 107 -3.35 -23.77 11.67
CA THR A 107 -3.76 -25.02 12.31
C THR A 107 -5.24 -25.35 12.14
N GLN A 108 -6.02 -24.46 11.49
CA GLN A 108 -7.46 -24.59 11.23
C GLN A 108 -8.35 -24.75 12.47
N ASP A 109 -7.82 -24.49 13.65
CA ASP A 109 -8.53 -24.53 14.93
C ASP A 109 -9.36 -23.27 15.20
N LYS A 110 -9.09 -22.20 14.46
CA LYS A 110 -9.81 -20.93 14.51
C LYS A 110 -10.12 -20.44 13.10
N ILE A 111 -11.40 -20.14 12.86
CA ILE A 111 -11.91 -19.47 11.66
C ILE A 111 -12.75 -18.29 12.14
N ALA A 112 -12.56 -17.13 11.53
CA ALA A 112 -13.33 -15.93 11.86
C ALA A 112 -13.80 -15.23 10.58
N ASP A 113 -15.09 -14.95 10.51
CA ASP A 113 -15.73 -14.30 9.37
C ASP A 113 -16.13 -12.87 9.73
N PHE A 114 -15.72 -11.93 8.89
CA PHE A 114 -15.97 -10.50 9.04
C PHE A 114 -16.61 -9.96 7.77
N GLU A 115 -17.82 -9.44 7.86
CA GLU A 115 -18.53 -8.83 6.73
C GLU A 115 -18.49 -7.31 6.81
N MET A 116 -18.12 -6.66 5.69
CA MET A 116 -18.05 -5.21 5.54
C MET A 116 -18.95 -4.75 4.42
N LYS A 117 -19.67 -3.64 4.63
CA LYS A 117 -20.42 -2.97 3.57
C LYS A 117 -19.48 -2.24 2.62
N LEU A 118 -19.74 -2.42 1.34
CA LEU A 118 -19.11 -1.67 0.26
C LEU A 118 -19.76 -0.30 0.12
N MET A 119 -19.07 0.59 -0.57
CA MET A 119 -19.53 1.94 -0.87
C MET A 119 -19.39 2.19 -2.38
N ASP A 120 -20.29 3.00 -2.92
CA ASP A 120 -20.13 3.53 -4.27
C ASP A 120 -19.12 4.67 -4.23
N ILE A 121 -17.98 4.48 -4.90
CA ILE A 121 -16.92 5.48 -5.01
C ILE A 121 -16.71 5.76 -6.50
N ASP A 122 -16.97 6.99 -6.90
CA ASP A 122 -16.59 7.46 -8.22
C ASP A 122 -15.08 7.71 -8.24
N SER A 123 -14.33 6.86 -8.95
CA SER A 123 -12.88 6.99 -9.09
C SER A 123 -12.48 7.06 -10.57
N GLU A 124 -11.70 8.07 -10.92
CA GLU A 124 -11.06 8.15 -12.23
C GLU A 124 -9.63 7.61 -12.14
N HIS A 125 -9.34 6.57 -12.93
CA HIS A 125 -7.97 6.08 -13.06
C HIS A 125 -7.13 7.04 -13.91
N LEU A 126 -5.99 7.44 -13.36
CA LEU A 126 -4.98 8.22 -14.07
C LEU A 126 -4.00 7.28 -14.77
N GLY A 127 -3.81 7.52 -16.08
CA GLY A 127 -2.78 6.86 -16.86
C GLY A 127 -1.40 7.32 -16.41
N ILE A 128 -0.61 6.42 -15.82
CA ILE A 128 0.78 6.69 -15.45
C ILE A 128 1.67 6.31 -16.65
N PRO A 129 2.28 7.28 -17.35
CA PRO A 129 3.12 6.97 -18.51
C PRO A 129 4.43 6.30 -18.06
N GLU A 130 4.95 5.42 -18.91
CA GLU A 130 6.34 4.99 -18.78
C GLU A 130 7.27 6.17 -19.05
N ALA A 131 8.17 6.45 -18.11
CA ALA A 131 9.09 7.57 -18.19
C ALA A 131 10.50 7.12 -17.81
N GLU A 132 11.51 7.65 -18.52
CA GLU A 132 12.90 7.52 -18.12
C GLU A 132 13.22 8.52 -17.01
N TYR A 133 13.57 8.01 -15.84
CA TYR A 133 13.98 8.85 -14.71
C TYR A 133 15.44 9.26 -14.82
N HIS A 134 15.74 10.54 -14.62
CA HIS A 134 17.12 11.07 -14.63
C HIS A 134 18.02 10.44 -13.56
N ALA A 135 17.44 9.98 -12.44
CA ALA A 135 18.16 9.33 -11.35
C ALA A 135 17.25 8.33 -10.62
N ILE A 136 17.80 7.18 -10.24
CA ILE A 136 17.13 6.16 -9.42
C ILE A 136 18.05 5.83 -8.25
N VAL A 137 17.53 5.94 -7.03
CA VAL A 137 18.29 5.67 -5.80
C VAL A 137 17.63 4.52 -5.06
N ARG A 138 18.38 3.42 -4.86
CA ARG A 138 17.96 2.31 -3.98
C ARG A 138 18.72 2.41 -2.65
N MET A 139 17.99 2.46 -1.55
CA MET A 139 18.56 2.54 -0.21
C MET A 139 17.71 1.77 0.82
N PRO A 140 18.23 1.43 2.00
CA PRO A 140 17.45 0.79 3.04
C PRO A 140 16.22 1.62 3.43
N SER A 141 15.04 1.01 3.45
CA SER A 141 13.78 1.70 3.78
C SER A 141 13.81 2.30 5.19
N SER A 142 14.47 1.63 6.14
CA SER A 142 14.67 2.12 7.51
C SER A 142 15.50 3.41 7.57
N GLU A 143 16.47 3.56 6.65
CA GLU A 143 17.30 4.76 6.56
C GLU A 143 16.50 5.90 5.93
N PHE A 144 15.79 5.65 4.83
CA PHE A 144 14.93 6.66 4.22
C PHE A 144 13.86 7.18 5.20
N ALA A 145 13.20 6.28 5.94
CA ALA A 145 12.22 6.65 6.96
C ALA A 145 12.83 7.49 8.09
N ARG A 146 14.08 7.20 8.50
CA ARG A 146 14.80 8.00 9.49
C ARG A 146 15.09 9.39 8.95
N ILE A 147 15.63 9.50 7.74
CA ILE A 147 15.94 10.77 7.09
C ILE A 147 14.69 11.65 7.01
N CYS A 148 13.55 11.12 6.56
CA CYS A 148 12.30 11.88 6.51
C CYS A 148 11.88 12.40 7.89
N ARG A 149 11.93 11.56 8.93
CA ARG A 149 11.53 11.93 10.30
C ARG A 149 12.47 12.97 10.93
N ASP A 150 13.77 12.82 10.71
CA ASP A 150 14.77 13.74 11.26
C ASP A 150 14.65 15.11 10.59
N LEU A 151 14.48 15.15 9.26
CA LEU A 151 14.33 16.40 8.53
C LEU A 151 12.99 17.11 8.81
N SER A 152 11.88 16.37 8.99
CA SER A 152 10.58 16.95 9.34
C SER A 152 10.56 17.64 10.71
N SER A 153 11.51 17.31 11.59
CA SER A 153 11.67 18.00 12.88
C SER A 153 12.32 19.40 12.75
N ILE A 154 12.88 19.71 11.57
CA ILE A 154 13.66 20.92 11.33
C ILE A 154 12.94 21.86 10.35
N GLY A 155 12.29 21.33 9.32
CA GLY A 155 11.53 22.13 8.36
C GLY A 155 10.61 21.31 7.47
N ASP A 156 9.63 21.98 6.88
CA ASP A 156 8.49 21.34 6.18
C ASP A 156 8.81 20.90 4.75
N THR A 157 9.90 21.37 4.16
CA THR A 157 10.27 21.09 2.76
C THR A 157 11.63 20.40 2.67
N VAL A 158 11.66 19.25 1.99
CA VAL A 158 12.90 18.55 1.67
C VAL A 158 13.31 18.78 0.22
N VAL A 159 14.55 19.21 0.01
CA VAL A 159 15.22 19.24 -1.28
C VAL A 159 16.02 17.96 -1.46
N ILE A 160 15.68 17.18 -2.48
CA ILE A 160 16.38 15.94 -2.85
C ILE A 160 17.20 16.22 -4.11
N SER A 161 18.52 16.05 -4.03
CA SER A 161 19.44 16.27 -5.15
C SER A 161 20.35 15.06 -5.35
N VAL A 162 20.52 14.64 -6.60
CA VAL A 162 21.40 13.52 -6.95
C VAL A 162 22.53 14.05 -7.84
N THR A 163 23.77 13.78 -7.43
CA THR A 163 24.97 14.17 -8.18
C THR A 163 25.94 12.99 -8.24
N LYS A 164 27.11 13.18 -8.86
CA LYS A 164 28.20 12.19 -8.86
C LYS A 164 28.72 11.86 -7.45
N GLU A 165 28.47 12.71 -6.47
CA GLU A 165 28.91 12.51 -5.08
C GLU A 165 27.94 11.66 -4.26
N GLY A 166 26.71 11.48 -4.72
CA GLY A 166 25.65 10.73 -4.03
C GLY A 166 24.30 11.42 -4.07
N VAL A 167 23.38 10.95 -3.22
CA VAL A 167 22.08 11.60 -2.97
C VAL A 167 22.18 12.49 -1.73
N LYS A 168 21.66 13.71 -1.82
CA LYS A 168 21.61 14.68 -0.74
C LYS A 168 20.16 15.09 -0.44
N PHE A 169 19.79 15.00 0.82
CA PHE A 169 18.53 15.49 1.38
C PHE A 169 18.81 16.75 2.19
N SER A 170 18.04 17.82 1.99
CA SER A 170 18.27 19.10 2.68
C SER A 170 16.97 19.75 3.09
N THR A 171 16.92 20.37 4.26
CA THR A 171 15.77 21.15 4.73
C THR A 171 16.24 22.42 5.44
N ARG A 172 15.35 23.42 5.50
CA ARG A 172 15.55 24.68 6.21
C ARG A 172 14.27 25.01 6.96
N GLY A 173 14.38 25.36 8.23
CA GLY A 173 13.29 25.92 9.02
C GLY A 173 13.82 26.85 10.11
N ASP A 174 12.97 27.13 11.09
CA ASP A 174 13.20 28.21 12.06
C ASP A 174 14.42 27.97 12.96
N ILE A 175 14.65 26.72 13.34
CA ILE A 175 15.76 26.33 14.23
C ILE A 175 17.09 26.16 13.49
N GLY A 176 17.09 26.14 12.15
CA GLY A 176 18.29 26.02 11.34
C GLY A 176 18.13 25.21 10.04
N THR A 177 19.25 24.64 9.59
CA THR A 177 19.33 23.86 8.34
C THR A 177 19.90 22.48 8.60
N ALA A 178 19.40 21.46 7.92
CA ALA A 178 19.99 20.12 7.93
C ALA A 178 20.30 19.61 6.53
N ASN A 179 21.37 18.81 6.45
CA ASN A 179 21.87 18.20 5.22
C ASN A 179 22.30 16.76 5.52
N VAL A 180 21.75 15.79 4.80
CA VAL A 180 22.16 14.38 4.86
C VAL A 180 22.65 13.96 3.47
N VAL A 181 23.84 13.37 3.40
CA VAL A 181 24.44 12.89 2.14
C VAL A 181 24.69 11.40 2.24
N CYS A 182 24.05 10.62 1.35
CA CYS A 182 24.28 9.19 1.23
C CYS A 182 25.10 8.92 -0.03
N ARG A 183 26.27 8.31 0.14
CA ARG A 183 27.14 7.90 -0.97
C ARG A 183 26.80 6.48 -1.41
N GLN A 184 27.13 6.15 -2.66
CA GLN A 184 26.94 4.81 -3.19
C GLN A 184 27.79 3.80 -2.40
N ASN A 185 27.12 2.79 -1.85
CA ASN A 185 27.75 1.64 -1.23
C ASN A 185 27.31 0.38 -2.00
N SER A 186 28.26 -0.52 -2.29
CA SER A 186 28.04 -1.79 -3.00
C SER A 186 27.33 -2.87 -2.17
N SER A 187 26.85 -2.53 -0.97
CA SER A 187 26.24 -3.49 -0.02
C SER A 187 24.72 -3.62 -0.13
N VAL A 188 24.06 -2.89 -1.03
CA VAL A 188 22.57 -2.86 -1.15
C VAL A 188 22.03 -4.02 -2.00
N ASP A 189 22.89 -4.89 -2.53
CA ASP A 189 22.52 -6.05 -3.37
C ASP A 189 22.38 -7.38 -2.59
N LYS A 190 22.19 -7.34 -1.27
CA LYS A 190 21.90 -8.53 -0.46
C LYS A 190 20.56 -8.44 0.24
#